data_AF-A0A8J2QBN4-F1
#
_entry.id   AF-A0A8J2QBN4-F1
#
_cell.length_a   1.000
_cell.length_b   1.000
_cell.length_c   1.000
_cell.angle_alpha   90.00
_cell.angle_beta   90.00
_cell.angle_gamma   90.00
#
_symmetry.space_group_name_H-M   'P 1'
#
loop_
_entity.id
_entity.type
_entity.pdbx_description
1 polymer ?
#
loop_
_entity_poly.entity_id
_entity_poly.type
_entity_poly.pdbx_seq_one_letter_code
_entity_poly.pdbx_strand_id
1 'polypeptide(L)'
;MSKVNFRDISPILQAFRNFLLGRKLTNALRFEPLIAARTQPPPQIPDGVTHKHAHNYYYTRDGRREVMPPQDVTQQLIPDSSADKGTPKTAANALPKPGAIFHWDKHY
;
A
#
# COMPACT_ATOMS: atom_id res chain seq x y z
N MET A 1 -28.98 -15.79 16.36
CA MET A 1 -27.93 -16.80 16.07
C MET A 1 -28.62 -18.08 15.67
N SER A 2 -28.41 -18.57 14.46
CA SER A 2 -29.00 -19.83 13.99
C SER A 2 -28.56 -20.99 14.87
N LYS A 3 -29.51 -21.80 15.33
CA LYS A 3 -29.32 -22.97 16.21
C LYS A 3 -28.76 -24.18 15.42
N VAL A 4 -27.69 -23.97 14.65
CA VAL A 4 -27.09 -25.01 13.82
C VAL A 4 -25.84 -25.51 14.51
N ASN A 5 -25.84 -26.78 14.92
CA ASN A 5 -24.66 -27.44 15.44
C ASN A 5 -23.66 -27.65 14.31
N PHE A 6 -22.47 -27.06 14.42
CA PHE A 6 -21.40 -27.29 13.45
C PHE A 6 -20.90 -28.72 13.53
N ARG A 7 -20.61 -29.29 12.35
CA ARG A 7 -20.03 -30.63 12.27
C ARG A 7 -18.65 -30.63 12.92
N ASP A 8 -18.49 -31.47 13.94
CA ASP A 8 -17.21 -31.79 14.57
C ASP A 8 -17.17 -33.30 14.88
N ILE A 9 -16.03 -33.80 15.37
CA ILE A 9 -15.83 -35.19 15.80
C ILE A 9 -16.65 -35.52 17.06
N SER A 10 -16.73 -36.79 17.45
CA SER A 10 -17.48 -37.20 18.64
C SER A 10 -16.94 -36.54 19.92
N PRO A 11 -17.77 -36.27 20.94
CA PRO A 11 -17.33 -35.53 22.15
C PRO A 11 -16.11 -36.13 22.87
N ILE A 12 -15.98 -37.46 22.87
CA ILE A 12 -14.82 -38.15 23.46
C ILE A 12 -13.54 -37.81 22.69
N LEU A 13 -13.60 -37.85 21.36
CA LEU A 13 -12.46 -37.47 20.52
C LEU A 13 -12.16 -35.98 20.59
N GLN A 14 -13.17 -35.12 20.78
CA GLN A 14 -12.95 -33.69 21.02
C GLN A 14 -12.19 -33.45 22.31
N ALA A 15 -12.54 -34.16 23.40
CA ALA A 15 -11.85 -34.08 24.68
C ALA A 15 -10.38 -34.55 24.55
N PHE A 16 -10.16 -35.69 23.90
CA PHE A 16 -8.82 -36.21 23.63
C PHE A 16 -7.98 -35.22 22.80
N ARG A 17 -8.56 -34.66 21.73
CA ARG A 17 -7.91 -33.64 20.89
C ARG A 17 -7.56 -32.38 21.68
N ASN A 18 -8.49 -31.85 22.47
CA ASN A 18 -8.25 -30.64 23.26
C ASN A 18 -7.19 -30.86 24.35
N PHE A 19 -7.13 -32.07 24.92
CA PHE A 19 -6.09 -32.47 25.86
C PHE A 19 -4.71 -32.47 25.20
N LEU A 20 -4.56 -33.13 24.05
CA LEU A 20 -3.28 -33.15 23.30
C LEU A 20 -2.84 -31.76 22.80
N LEU A 21 -3.80 -30.89 22.48
CA LEU A 21 -3.50 -29.52 22.02
C LEU A 21 -3.20 -28.54 23.17
N GLY A 22 -3.48 -28.90 24.43
CA GLY A 22 -3.38 -27.99 25.57
C GLY A 22 -4.34 -26.80 25.51
N ARG A 23 -5.31 -26.82 24.58
CA ARG A 23 -6.30 -25.75 24.38
C ARG A 23 -7.55 -26.29 23.70
N LYS A 24 -8.65 -25.55 23.83
CA LYS A 24 -9.85 -25.79 23.01
C LYS A 24 -9.52 -25.51 21.54
N LEU A 25 -9.79 -26.48 20.66
CA LEU A 25 -9.63 -26.27 19.23
C LEU A 25 -10.57 -25.17 18.73
N THR A 26 -10.02 -24.20 18.00
CA THR A 26 -10.78 -23.29 17.13
C THR A 26 -10.91 -23.96 15.77
N ASN A 27 -12.13 -24.31 15.36
CA ASN A 27 -12.36 -24.99 14.09
C ASN A 27 -12.10 -24.02 12.92
N ALA A 28 -11.18 -24.39 12.02
CA ALA A 28 -10.82 -23.60 10.84
C ALA A 28 -11.72 -23.87 9.62
N LEU A 29 -12.65 -24.83 9.73
CA LEU A 29 -13.60 -25.14 8.67
C LEU A 29 -14.63 -24.01 8.51
N ARG A 30 -15.07 -23.83 7.27
CA ARG A 30 -16.07 -22.82 6.91
C ARG A 30 -17.45 -23.47 6.95
N PHE A 31 -18.31 -22.95 7.81
CA PHE A 31 -19.70 -23.37 7.90
C PHE A 31 -20.61 -22.29 7.33
N GLU A 32 -21.72 -22.70 6.71
CA GLU A 32 -22.66 -21.83 6.01
C GLU A 32 -23.10 -20.58 6.80
N PRO A 33 -23.48 -20.65 8.09
CA PRO A 33 -23.90 -19.43 8.81
C PRO A 33 -22.74 -18.55 9.30
N LEU A 34 -21.49 -18.99 9.14
CA LEU A 34 -20.29 -18.21 9.49
C LEU A 34 -19.66 -17.52 8.27
N ILE A 35 -20.19 -17.78 7.07
CA ILE A 35 -19.71 -17.19 5.83
C ILE A 35 -20.83 -16.38 5.18
N ALA A 36 -20.43 -15.41 4.36
CA ALA A 36 -21.39 -14.72 3.51
C ALA A 36 -22.06 -15.73 2.54
N ALA A 37 -23.33 -15.47 2.20
CA ALA A 37 -24.05 -16.26 1.20
C ALA A 37 -23.30 -16.30 -0.14
N ARG A 38 -23.47 -17.36 -0.92
CA ARG A 38 -22.87 -17.43 -2.26
C ARG A 38 -23.51 -16.44 -3.23
N THR A 39 -24.82 -16.23 -3.08
CA THR A 39 -25.57 -15.25 -3.86
C THR A 39 -25.67 -13.96 -3.06
N GLN A 40 -25.20 -12.87 -3.66
CA GLN A 40 -25.26 -11.54 -3.10
C GLN A 40 -26.28 -10.69 -3.88
N PRO A 41 -26.99 -9.76 -3.23
CA PRO A 41 -27.85 -8.82 -3.95
C PRO A 41 -26.99 -7.91 -4.86
N PRO A 42 -27.57 -7.35 -5.94
CA PRO A 42 -26.85 -6.40 -6.79
C PRO A 42 -26.42 -5.18 -5.97
N PRO A 43 -25.13 -4.79 -5.96
CA PRO A 43 -24.66 -3.63 -5.22
C PRO A 43 -24.95 -2.32 -5.95
N GLN A 44 -25.15 -1.24 -5.19
CA GLN A 44 -25.12 0.13 -5.71
C GLN A 44 -23.78 0.76 -5.34
N ILE A 45 -22.87 0.85 -6.30
CA ILE A 45 -21.51 1.35 -6.10
C ILE A 45 -21.51 2.88 -6.24
N PRO A 46 -20.84 3.64 -5.34
CA PRO A 46 -20.72 5.08 -5.48
C PRO A 46 -19.86 5.44 -6.69
N ASP A 47 -20.19 6.56 -7.32
CA ASP A 47 -19.43 7.09 -8.43
C ASP A 47 -18.04 7.56 -8.00
N GLY A 48 -17.06 7.44 -8.91
CA GLY A 48 -15.72 8.00 -8.74
C GLY A 48 -15.70 9.53 -8.86
N VAL A 49 -14.60 10.15 -8.42
CA VAL A 49 -14.42 11.61 -8.32
C VAL A 49 -14.58 12.39 -9.64
N THR A 50 -14.50 11.72 -10.78
CA THR A 50 -14.63 12.29 -12.12
C THR A 50 -16.02 12.12 -12.72
N HIS A 51 -17.02 11.61 -12.00
CA HIS A 51 -18.42 11.59 -12.45
C HIS A 51 -19.09 12.94 -12.15
N LYS A 52 -18.62 14.00 -12.83
CA LYS A 52 -19.12 15.37 -12.68
C LYS A 52 -19.73 15.84 -14.00
N HIS A 53 -20.88 16.50 -13.93
CA HIS A 53 -21.58 17.02 -15.11
C HIS A 53 -20.94 18.27 -15.73
N ALA A 54 -20.20 19.06 -14.94
CA ALA A 54 -19.55 20.28 -15.38
C ALA A 54 -18.13 20.40 -14.78
N HIS A 55 -17.30 21.25 -15.37
CA HIS A 55 -15.91 21.54 -14.93
C HIS A 55 -15.06 20.27 -14.77
N ASN A 56 -15.13 19.37 -15.76
CA ASN A 56 -14.47 18.06 -15.72
C ASN A 56 -13.83 17.69 -17.07
N TYR A 57 -13.14 18.67 -17.65
CA TYR A 57 -12.43 18.46 -18.91
C TYR A 57 -11.29 17.46 -18.72
N TYR A 58 -11.14 16.52 -19.66
CA TYR A 58 -10.11 15.48 -19.53
C TYR A 58 -8.69 16.06 -19.46
N TYR A 59 -8.42 17.15 -20.21
CA TYR A 59 -7.09 17.75 -20.28
C TYR A 59 -6.58 18.28 -18.94
N THR A 60 -7.46 18.64 -17.99
CA THR A 60 -7.05 19.16 -16.67
C THR A 60 -6.68 18.06 -15.67
N ARG A 61 -6.85 16.78 -16.05
CA ARG A 61 -6.61 15.62 -15.18
C ARG A 61 -5.87 14.49 -15.91
N ASP A 62 -5.32 14.79 -17.08
CA ASP A 62 -4.59 13.83 -17.89
C ASP A 62 -3.11 13.80 -17.44
N GLY A 63 -2.86 13.12 -16.31
CA GLY A 63 -1.50 12.96 -15.78
C GLY A 63 -0.54 12.25 -16.74
N ARG A 64 -1.03 11.52 -17.76
CA ARG A 64 -0.16 10.94 -18.79
C ARG A 64 0.51 12.00 -19.65
N ARG A 65 -0.12 13.17 -19.81
CA ARG A 65 0.42 14.31 -20.58
C ARG A 65 1.24 15.28 -19.73
N GLU A 66 1.20 15.14 -18.41
CA GLU A 66 2.03 15.92 -17.49
C GLU A 66 3.48 15.38 -17.41
N VAL A 67 3.71 14.16 -17.91
CA VAL A 67 5.05 13.55 -17.92
C VAL A 67 5.95 14.29 -18.90
N MET A 68 6.94 14.99 -18.35
CA MET A 68 8.00 15.63 -19.12
C MET A 68 9.19 14.68 -19.35
N PRO A 69 9.97 14.85 -20.43
CA PRO A 69 11.23 14.14 -20.59
C PRO A 69 12.15 14.34 -19.38
N PRO A 70 12.97 13.34 -19.01
CA PRO A 70 13.95 13.49 -17.94
C PRO A 70 14.88 14.67 -18.18
N GLN A 71 15.20 15.40 -17.11
CA GLN A 71 16.11 16.53 -17.14
C GLN A 71 17.57 16.04 -17.12
N ASP A 72 18.37 16.43 -18.11
CA ASP A 72 19.81 16.17 -18.12
C ASP A 72 20.53 17.19 -17.22
N VAL A 73 20.87 16.74 -16.02
CA VAL A 73 21.52 17.55 -15.00
C VAL A 73 22.95 17.93 -15.41
N THR A 74 23.60 17.15 -16.29
CA THR A 74 24.97 17.45 -16.73
C THR A 74 25.00 18.67 -17.63
N GLN A 75 24.09 18.77 -18.60
CA GLN A 75 23.99 19.92 -19.49
C GLN A 75 23.55 21.21 -18.78
N GLN A 76 22.85 21.09 -17.65
CA GLN A 76 22.28 22.25 -16.95
C GLN A 76 23.12 22.75 -15.77
N LEU A 77 23.81 21.86 -15.05
CA LEU A 77 24.63 22.23 -13.88
C LEU A 77 26.13 22.22 -14.15
N ILE A 78 26.57 21.58 -15.23
CA ILE A 78 27.95 21.65 -15.70
C ILE A 78 27.91 22.65 -16.87
N PRO A 79 28.13 23.96 -16.63
CA PRO A 79 28.37 24.87 -17.76
C PRO A 79 29.54 24.30 -18.55
N ASP A 80 29.50 24.45 -19.88
CA ASP A 80 30.52 24.00 -20.82
C ASP A 80 31.89 23.95 -20.15
N SER A 81 32.55 22.78 -20.19
CA SER A 81 33.87 22.51 -19.60
C SER A 81 35.01 23.41 -20.13
N SER A 82 34.67 24.53 -20.76
CA SER A 82 35.50 25.61 -21.28
C SER A 82 35.38 26.93 -20.48
N ALA A 83 34.54 27.01 -19.43
CA ALA A 83 34.37 28.22 -18.61
C ALA A 83 34.77 28.03 -17.13
N ASP A 84 36.03 27.69 -16.86
CA ASP A 84 36.69 28.14 -15.62
C ASP A 84 38.21 28.17 -15.81
N LYS A 85 38.69 29.28 -16.38
CA LYS A 85 40.10 29.68 -16.24
C LYS A 85 40.32 30.08 -14.78
N GLY A 86 40.60 29.10 -13.93
CA GLY A 86 41.43 29.27 -12.75
C GLY A 86 40.82 29.98 -11.54
N THR A 87 39.49 30.02 -11.36
CA THR A 87 38.92 30.44 -10.07
C THR A 87 38.56 29.22 -9.22
N PRO A 88 39.17 29.01 -8.04
CA PRO A 88 38.85 27.87 -7.20
C PRO A 88 37.44 28.03 -6.63
N LYS A 89 36.52 27.15 -7.00
CA LYS A 89 35.20 27.05 -6.38
C LYS A 89 35.38 26.67 -4.91
N THR A 90 34.88 27.52 -4.00
CA THR A 90 34.92 27.27 -2.56
C THR A 90 34.27 25.92 -2.24
N ALA A 91 35.02 25.03 -1.58
CA ALA A 91 34.50 23.72 -1.20
C ALA A 91 33.25 23.88 -0.32
N ALA A 92 32.13 23.27 -0.72
CA ALA A 92 30.95 23.23 0.11
C ALA A 92 31.26 22.41 1.39
N ASN A 93 30.98 22.98 2.56
CA ASN A 93 31.27 22.36 3.86
C ASN A 93 30.49 21.06 4.13
N ALA A 94 29.48 20.74 3.33
CA ALA A 94 28.71 19.50 3.44
C ALA A 94 28.41 18.92 2.06
N LEU A 95 28.63 17.61 1.91
CA LEU A 95 28.28 16.88 0.70
C LEU A 95 26.75 16.80 0.56
N PRO A 96 26.18 17.00 -0.64
CA PRO A 96 24.75 16.83 -0.87
C PRO A 96 24.35 15.37 -0.60
N LYS A 97 23.28 15.18 0.18
CA LYS A 97 22.69 13.87 0.46
C LYS A 97 21.37 13.74 -0.33
N PRO A 98 21.02 12.57 -0.88
CA PRO A 98 19.77 12.39 -1.63
C PRO A 98 18.48 12.63 -0.81
N GLY A 99 18.57 12.57 0.52
CA GLY A 99 17.43 12.78 1.42
C GLY A 99 17.85 12.69 2.89
N ALA A 100 16.89 12.88 3.79
CA ALA A 100 17.08 12.72 5.22
C ALA A 100 17.16 11.24 5.62
N ILE A 101 17.99 10.92 6.63
CA ILE A 101 18.02 9.59 7.23
C ILE A 101 16.91 9.54 8.29
N PHE A 102 15.99 8.58 8.15
CA PHE A 102 14.92 8.37 9.12
C PHE A 102 15.29 7.22 10.07
N HIS A 103 15.41 7.53 11.36
CA HIS A 103 15.65 6.55 12.41
C HIS A 103 14.32 6.21 13.10
N TRP A 104 13.68 5.13 12.63
CA TRP A 104 12.34 4.71 13.07
C TRP A 104 12.29 4.25 14.53
N ASP A 105 13.42 3.75 15.06
CA ASP A 105 13.52 3.18 16.41
C ASP A 105 14.27 4.06 17.41
N LYS A 106 14.61 5.30 17.03
CA LYS A 106 15.33 6.20 17.94
C LYS A 106 14.35 6.82 18.93
N HIS A 107 13.99 6.04 19.96
CA HIS A 107 13.47 6.60 21.19
C HIS A 107 14.64 7.32 21.90
N TYR A 108 14.65 8.64 21.79
CA TYR A 108 15.60 9.60 22.38
C TYR A 108 16.94 9.79 21.61
#